data_AF-A0AAV3YIW9-F1
#
_entry.id   AF-A0AAV3YIW9-F1
#
_cell.length_a   1.000
_cell.length_b   1.000
_cell.length_c   1.000
_cell.angle_alpha   90.00
_cell.angle_beta   90.00
_cell.angle_gamma   90.00
#
_symmetry.space_group_name_H-M   'P 1'
#
loop_
_entity.id
_entity.type
_entity.pdbx_description
1 polymer ?
#
loop_
_entity_poly.entity_id
_entity_poly.type
_entity_poly.pdbx_seq_one_letter_code
_entity_poly.pdbx_strand_id
1 'polypeptide(L)'
;MHSRKAKLKLSLKSIVEEYKCGKARLMTMLEDSEDPAVRSIQPQRRTGGKWNIDKTVDQTKEGLKMKDNWAHSNWKERTWIRRH
;
A
#
# COMPACT_ATOMS: atom_id res chain seq x y z
N MET A 1 -12.42 4.13 -31.00
CA MET A 1 -11.17 3.71 -31.68
C MET A 1 -10.53 2.60 -30.84
N HIS A 2 -10.45 1.37 -31.33
CA HIS A 2 -9.70 0.28 -30.67
C HIS A 2 -8.65 -0.22 -31.65
N SER A 3 -7.38 0.03 -31.35
CA SER A 3 -6.26 -0.42 -32.20
C SER A 3 -6.00 -1.90 -31.96
N ARG A 4 -6.17 -2.73 -33.00
CA ARG A 4 -5.84 -4.17 -32.97
C ARG A 4 -4.34 -4.47 -32.89
N LYS A 5 -3.47 -3.46 -32.98
CA LYS A 5 -2.01 -3.59 -33.04
C LYS A 5 -1.26 -2.84 -31.94
N ALA A 6 -1.94 -2.06 -31.10
CA ALA A 6 -1.32 -1.39 -29.97
C ALA A 6 -1.15 -2.37 -28.80
N LYS A 7 -0.26 -3.37 -28.94
CA LYS A 7 0.24 -4.10 -27.77
C LYS A 7 1.12 -3.13 -27.00
N LEU A 8 0.56 -2.48 -25.97
CA LEU A 8 1.32 -1.74 -24.97
C LEU A 8 2.39 -2.69 -24.43
N LYS A 9 3.64 -2.51 -24.87
CA LYS A 9 4.78 -3.25 -24.35
C LYS A 9 5.09 -2.70 -22.97
N LEU A 10 4.36 -3.18 -21.97
CA LEU A 10 4.74 -2.95 -20.58
C LEU A 10 6.05 -3.68 -20.32
N SER A 11 6.97 -3.00 -19.64
CA SER A 11 8.19 -3.66 -19.19
C SER A 11 7.83 -4.75 -18.18
N LEU A 12 8.58 -5.85 -18.15
CA LEU A 12 8.39 -6.91 -17.15
C LEU A 12 8.47 -6.37 -15.72
N LYS A 13 9.26 -5.30 -15.49
CA LYS A 13 9.34 -4.60 -14.22
C LYS A 13 7.98 -4.03 -13.80
N SER A 14 7.28 -3.36 -14.72
CA SER A 14 5.95 -2.79 -14.46
C SER A 14 4.96 -3.85 -14.01
N ILE A 15 4.94 -5.00 -14.69
CA ILE A 15 4.04 -6.11 -14.39
C ILE A 15 4.33 -6.68 -12.99
N VAL A 16 5.61 -6.84 -12.65
CA VAL A 16 6.01 -7.32 -11.32
C VAL A 16 5.61 -6.33 -10.23
N GLU A 17 5.79 -5.03 -10.45
CA GLU A 17 5.36 -4.02 -9.48
C GLU A 17 3.83 -3.97 -9.33
N GLU A 18 3.07 -4.07 -10.41
CA GLU A 18 1.60 -4.18 -10.35
C GLU A 18 1.16 -5.43 -9.58
N TYR A 19 1.82 -6.57 -9.82
CA TYR A 19 1.56 -7.80 -9.07
C TYR A 19 1.81 -7.62 -7.57
N LYS A 20 2.93 -6.99 -7.19
CA LYS A 20 3.24 -6.69 -5.79
C LYS A 20 2.22 -5.76 -5.16
N CYS A 21 1.88 -4.67 -5.85
CA CYS A 21 0.85 -3.72 -5.41
C CYS A 21 -0.51 -4.40 -5.22
N GLY A 22 -0.93 -5.26 -6.15
CA GLY A 22 -2.18 -6.00 -6.04
C GLY A 22 -2.19 -6.94 -4.83
N LYS A 23 -1.07 -7.62 -4.56
CA LYS A 23 -0.92 -8.49 -3.39
C LYS A 23 -0.94 -7.73 -2.06
N ALA A 24 -0.22 -6.61 -1.97
CA ALA A 24 -0.24 -5.75 -0.80
C ALA A 24 -1.63 -5.17 -0.54
N ARG A 25 -2.31 -4.69 -1.61
CA ARG A 25 -3.67 -4.18 -1.53
C ARG A 25 -4.66 -5.24 -1.02
N LEU A 26 -4.63 -6.45 -1.58
CA LEU A 26 -5.49 -7.53 -1.12
C LEU A 26 -5.27 -7.85 0.36
N MET A 27 -4.00 -7.86 0.79
CA MET A 27 -3.63 -8.11 2.18
C MET A 27 -4.21 -7.06 3.12
N THR A 28 -4.02 -5.77 2.82
CA THR A 28 -4.61 -4.67 3.60
C THR A 28 -6.14 -4.72 3.60
N MET A 29 -6.77 -5.00 2.44
CA MET A 29 -8.24 -5.10 2.36
C MET A 29 -8.82 -6.23 3.20
N LEU A 30 -8.13 -7.37 3.32
CA LEU A 30 -8.57 -8.49 4.16
C LEU A 30 -8.36 -8.21 5.64
N GLU A 31 -7.28 -7.50 6.00
CA GLU A 31 -6.98 -7.09 7.38
C GLU A 31 -7.98 -6.05 7.89
N ASP A 32 -8.30 -5.06 7.05
CA ASP A 32 -9.17 -3.94 7.38
C ASP A 32 -10.66 -4.24 7.07
N SER A 33 -11.01 -5.48 6.74
CA SER A 33 -12.40 -5.87 6.48
C SER A 33 -13.26 -5.76 7.74
N GLU A 34 -14.44 -5.16 7.61
CA GLU A 34 -15.42 -5.04 8.70
C GLU A 34 -16.02 -6.41 9.10
N ASP A 35 -16.05 -7.37 8.16
CA ASP A 35 -16.58 -8.71 8.41
C ASP A 35 -15.54 -9.57 9.16
N PRO A 36 -15.85 -10.03 10.40
CA PRO A 36 -14.95 -10.87 11.17
C PRO A 36 -14.60 -12.20 10.50
N ALA A 37 -15.53 -12.78 9.72
CA ALA A 37 -15.32 -14.03 9.02
C ALA A 37 -14.25 -13.84 7.92
N VAL A 38 -14.36 -12.76 7.14
CA VAL A 38 -13.38 -12.40 6.10
C VAL A 38 -12.01 -12.14 6.72
N ARG A 39 -11.96 -11.41 7.83
CA ARG A 39 -10.72 -11.13 8.55
C ARG A 39 -10.07 -12.38 9.16
N SER A 40 -10.85 -13.41 9.48
CA SER A 40 -10.35 -14.66 10.07
C SER A 40 -9.76 -15.64 9.06
N ILE A 41 -10.26 -15.63 7.81
CA ILE A 41 -9.91 -16.62 6.79
C ILE A 41 -8.46 -16.46 6.30
N GLN A 42 -7.86 -15.26 6.45
CA GLN A 42 -6.52 -14.86 6.01
C GLN A 42 -5.76 -15.94 5.23
N PRO A 43 -6.04 -16.10 3.92
CA PRO A 43 -5.50 -17.22 3.17
C PRO A 43 -3.98 -17.21 3.23
N GLN A 44 -3.38 -18.40 3.35
CA GLN A 44 -1.92 -18.59 3.42
C GLN A 44 -1.22 -17.76 2.32
N ARG A 45 -0.53 -16.70 2.76
CA ARG A 45 0.04 -15.66 1.90
C ARG A 45 1.36 -16.15 1.32
N ARG A 46 1.27 -17.04 0.34
CA ARG A 46 2.46 -17.57 -0.34
C ARG A 46 3.11 -16.48 -1.18
N THR A 47 4.22 -15.97 -0.67
CA THR A 47 5.15 -15.11 -1.41
C THR A 47 6.47 -15.86 -1.56
N GLY A 48 7.15 -15.70 -2.69
CA GLY A 48 8.46 -16.34 -2.89
C GLY A 48 9.52 -15.78 -1.93
N GLY A 49 10.61 -16.52 -1.69
CA GLY A 49 11.62 -16.17 -0.68
C GLY A 49 12.34 -14.82 -0.89
N LYS A 50 12.28 -14.21 -2.08
CA LYS A 50 12.91 -12.92 -2.38
C LYS A 50 12.10 -11.70 -1.94
N TRP A 51 10.80 -11.83 -1.72
CA TRP A 51 9.93 -10.71 -1.36
C TRP A 51 8.95 -11.14 -0.28
N ASN A 52 8.91 -10.39 0.82
CA ASN A 52 8.03 -10.68 1.94
C ASN A 52 7.00 -9.54 2.05
N ILE A 53 5.73 -9.87 1.79
CA ILE A 53 4.62 -8.92 1.77
C ILE A 53 4.45 -8.26 3.14
N ASP A 54 4.40 -9.07 4.20
CA ASP A 54 4.10 -8.60 5.55
C ASP A 54 5.11 -7.52 5.99
N LYS A 55 6.42 -7.80 5.81
CA LYS A 55 7.48 -6.82 6.09
C LYS A 55 7.32 -5.52 5.30
N THR A 56 7.00 -5.61 4.01
CA THR A 56 6.88 -4.42 3.17
C THR A 56 5.65 -3.59 3.51
N VAL A 57 4.53 -4.24 3.86
CA VAL A 57 3.31 -3.55 4.26
C VAL A 57 3.49 -2.90 5.62
N ASP A 58 4.13 -3.58 6.58
CA ASP A 58 4.42 -3.02 7.90
C ASP A 58 5.32 -1.78 7.79
N GLN A 59 6.41 -1.86 7.03
CA GLN A 59 7.28 -0.71 6.75
C GLN A 59 6.52 0.45 6.09
N THR A 60 5.59 0.14 5.19
CA THR A 60 4.76 1.15 4.54
C THR A 60 3.80 1.81 5.53
N LYS A 61 3.16 1.02 6.41
CA LYS A 61 2.28 1.51 7.48
C LYS A 61 3.05 2.40 8.47
N GLU A 62 4.27 2.01 8.86
CA GLU A 62 5.14 2.81 9.71
C GLU A 62 5.52 4.15 9.06
N GLY A 63 5.91 4.12 7.78
CA GLY A 63 6.22 5.31 7.02
C GLY A 63 5.02 6.27 6.89
N LEU A 64 3.80 5.75 6.75
CA LEU A 64 2.57 6.54 6.76
C LEU A 64 2.35 7.23 8.12
N LYS A 65 2.47 6.48 9.22
CA LYS A 65 2.35 7.06 10.57
C LYS A 65 3.36 8.18 10.83
N MET A 66 4.61 8.00 10.39
CA MET A 66 5.63 9.04 10.53
C MET A 66 5.27 10.31 9.75
N LYS A 67 4.76 10.16 8.53
CA LYS A 67 4.31 11.30 7.70
C LYS A 67 3.14 12.03 8.34
N ASP A 68 2.15 11.31 8.87
CA ASP A 68 0.98 11.91 9.51
C ASP A 68 1.37 12.70 10.78
N ASN A 69 2.27 12.14 11.59
CA ASN A 69 2.81 12.80 12.77
C ASN A 69 3.60 14.07 12.43
N TRP A 70 4.39 14.01 11.35
CA TRP A 70 5.13 15.17 10.86
C TRP A 70 4.18 16.26 10.35
N ALA A 71 3.16 15.89 9.57
CA ALA A 71 2.16 16.81 9.06
C ALA A 71 1.39 17.49 10.21
N HIS A 72 1.03 16.73 11.24
CA HIS A 72 0.34 17.27 12.42
C HIS A 72 1.22 18.27 13.20
N SER A 73 2.49 17.93 13.42
CA SER A 73 3.44 18.80 14.11
C SER A 73 3.68 20.11 13.34
N ASN A 74 3.89 20.02 12.02
CA ASN A 74 4.06 21.16 11.14
C ASN A 74 2.82 22.07 11.13
N TRP A 75 1.62 21.48 11.07
CA TRP A 75 0.38 22.23 11.16
C TRP A 75 0.27 23.02 12.46
N LYS A 76 0.61 22.41 13.61
CA LYS A 76 0.62 23.08 14.91
C LYS A 76 1.55 24.29 14.91
N GLU A 77 2.79 24.13 14.44
CA GLU A 77 3.77 25.21 14.35
C GLU A 77 3.26 26.38 13.50
N ARG A 78 2.70 26.09 12.32
CA ARG A 78 2.12 27.11 11.43
C ARG A 78 0.91 27.82 12.04
N THR A 79 0.07 27.12 12.79
CA THR A 79 -1.08 27.74 13.48
C THR A 79 -0.68 28.54 14.72
N TRP A 80 0.46 28.21 15.34
CA TRP A 80 1.02 28.96 16.45
C TRP A 80 1.60 30.29 15.94
N ILE A 81 2.38 30.25 14.86
CA ILE A 81 2.91 31.45 14.17
C ILE A 81 1.80 32.36 13.63
N ARG A 82 0.63 31.83 13.24
CA ARG A 82 -0.49 32.67 12.75
C ARG A 82 -1.30 33.33 13.88
N ARG A 83 -1.15 32.86 15.12
CA ARG A 83 -1.89 33.38 16.29
C ARG A 83 -1.09 34.40 17.11
N HIS A 84 0.21 34.53 16.87
CA HIS A 84 1.13 35.46 17.54
C HIS A 84 1.84 36.31 16.48
#